data_AF-V6S0Q8-F1
#
_entry.id   AF-V6S0Q8-F1
#
_cell.length_a   1.000
_cell.length_b   1.000
_cell.length_c   1.000
_cell.angle_alpha   90.00
_cell.angle_beta   90.00
_cell.angle_gamma   90.00
#
_symmetry.space_group_name_H-M   'P 1'
#
loop_
_entity.id
_entity.type
_entity.pdbx_description
1 polymer ?
#
loop_
_entity_poly.entity_id
_entity_poly.type
_entity_poly.pdbx_seq_one_letter_code
_entity_poly.pdbx_strand_id
1 'polypeptide(L)'
;MCQTGKNIKFCTCLPNGNIKSIVNNKNSRKNKIDAEKYTWTLKRYLGNSDIQMDGLLMSPSDKLVDNLSAEYIKAELNERNCFDFDYKPVEGDNLEIHNPKKYIAKYISFIFRDGKWVADSYNGFIDKTEKINYGQVEFE
;
A
#
# COMPACT_ATOMS: atom_id res chain seq x y z
N MET A 1 11.09 2.45 -29.41
CA MET A 1 10.36 3.29 -28.43
C MET A 1 10.71 2.75 -27.04
N CYS A 2 11.79 3.25 -26.44
CA CYS A 2 12.22 2.78 -25.12
C CYS A 2 11.47 3.59 -24.06
N GLN A 3 10.47 2.99 -23.42
CA GLN A 3 9.92 3.57 -22.20
C GLN A 3 10.96 3.34 -21.10
N THR A 4 11.55 4.41 -20.61
CA THR A 4 12.34 4.46 -19.37
C THR A 4 11.38 4.20 -18.20
N GLY A 5 10.89 2.97 -18.09
CA GLY A 5 10.03 2.54 -16.99
C GLY A 5 10.89 2.37 -15.75
N LYS A 6 10.74 3.28 -14.79
CA LYS A 6 11.36 3.10 -13.48
C LYS A 6 10.68 1.93 -12.79
N ASN A 7 11.45 0.90 -12.45
CA ASN A 7 10.95 -0.31 -11.80
C ASN A 7 10.43 0.02 -10.41
N ILE A 8 9.25 -0.50 -10.06
CA ILE A 8 8.70 -0.34 -8.72
C ILE A 8 9.38 -1.29 -7.73
N LYS A 9 9.67 -0.77 -6.53
CA LYS A 9 10.14 -1.55 -5.38
C LYS A 9 9.39 -1.16 -4.10
N PHE A 10 8.95 -2.15 -3.34
CA PHE A 10 8.32 -2.01 -2.03
C PHE A 10 9.38 -2.14 -0.95
N CYS A 11 9.89 -1.00 -0.50
CA CYS A 11 10.92 -0.94 0.53
C CYS A 11 10.27 -0.93 1.91
N THR A 12 10.69 -1.84 2.80
CA THR A 12 10.34 -1.84 4.23
C THR A 12 11.05 -0.73 5.00
N CYS A 13 11.99 -0.03 4.36
CA CYS A 13 12.64 1.13 4.93
C CYS A 13 11.63 2.23 5.26
N LEU A 14 11.43 2.46 6.55
CA LEU A 14 10.95 3.76 7.03
C LEU A 14 12.17 4.68 7.08
N PRO A 15 12.14 5.86 6.44
CA PRO A 15 13.17 6.87 6.68
C PRO A 15 13.06 7.28 8.16
N ASN A 16 13.94 6.68 8.96
CA ASN A 16 14.22 6.95 10.36
C ASN A 16 13.07 6.71 11.36
N GLY A 17 13.04 5.50 11.93
CA GLY A 17 12.88 5.24 13.37
C GLY A 17 11.70 5.84 14.14
N ASN A 18 10.93 4.97 14.79
CA ASN A 18 9.99 5.28 15.87
C ASN A 18 8.76 6.12 15.51
N ILE A 19 7.69 5.42 15.12
CA ILE A 19 6.33 5.83 15.52
C ILE A 19 6.23 5.59 17.03
N LYS A 20 6.72 6.54 17.84
CA LYS A 20 6.31 6.86 19.23
C LYS A 20 7.32 7.83 19.87
N SER A 21 7.13 9.11 19.60
CA SER A 21 7.18 10.12 20.65
C SER A 21 6.40 11.32 20.16
N ILE A 22 5.19 11.51 20.66
CA ILE A 22 4.55 12.83 20.63
C ILE A 22 5.38 13.69 21.58
N VAL A 23 6.46 14.28 21.06
CA VAL A 23 7.19 15.32 21.79
C VAL A 23 6.42 16.60 21.55
N ASN A 24 5.61 17.00 22.54
CA ASN A 24 5.00 18.33 22.59
C ASN A 24 6.11 19.38 22.77
N ASN A 25 6.83 19.70 21.69
CA ASN A 25 7.76 20.82 21.68
C ASN A 25 7.28 21.84 20.64
N LYS A 26 6.99 23.07 21.11
CA LYS A 26 6.42 24.19 20.33
C LYS A 26 7.33 24.68 19.17
N ASN A 27 8.48 24.04 18.95
CA ASN A 27 9.42 24.31 17.84
C ASN A 27 9.56 23.17 16.80
N SER A 28 8.58 22.25 16.73
CA SER A 28 8.54 21.04 15.87
C SER A 28 8.48 21.25 14.34
N ARG A 29 9.02 22.35 13.77
CA ARG A 29 9.03 22.55 12.31
C ARG A 29 10.14 21.78 11.58
N LYS A 30 10.85 20.85 12.23
CA LYS A 30 12.01 20.15 11.64
C LYS A 30 11.80 18.67 11.27
N ASN A 31 10.66 18.07 11.61
CA ASN A 31 10.28 16.75 11.10
C ASN A 31 9.07 16.88 10.17
N LYS A 32 9.25 17.60 9.07
CA LYS A 32 8.37 17.44 7.91
C LYS A 32 8.74 16.09 7.31
N ILE A 33 8.11 15.01 7.78
CA ILE A 33 8.11 13.72 7.07
C ILE A 33 7.81 14.07 5.61
N ASP A 34 8.67 13.64 4.69
CA ASP A 34 8.52 13.92 3.26
C ASP A 34 7.14 13.41 2.79
N ALA A 35 6.14 14.29 2.86
CA ALA A 35 4.72 14.05 2.61
C ALA A 35 4.42 13.85 1.12
N GLU A 36 5.41 13.37 0.37
CA GLU A 36 5.39 13.25 -1.09
C GLU A 36 5.64 11.82 -1.57
N LYS A 37 6.04 10.90 -0.69
CA LYS A 37 6.29 9.49 -1.05
C LYS A 37 5.07 8.60 -0.83
N TYR A 38 4.76 7.74 -1.80
CA TYR A 38 3.74 6.71 -1.65
C TYR A 38 4.14 5.71 -0.57
N THR A 39 3.16 5.28 0.22
CA THR A 39 3.33 4.22 1.22
C THR A 39 2.58 2.97 0.79
N TRP A 40 3.02 1.82 1.29
CA TRP A 40 2.33 0.56 1.06
C TRP A 40 2.07 -0.18 2.36
N THR A 41 1.04 -1.01 2.38
CA THR A 41 0.74 -1.92 3.48
C THR A 41 0.33 -3.26 2.90
N LEU A 42 0.95 -4.32 3.40
CA LEU A 42 0.65 -5.70 3.05
C LEU A 42 -0.09 -6.37 4.21
N LYS A 43 -1.20 -7.03 3.91
CA LYS A 43 -2.08 -7.66 4.90
C LYS A 43 -2.43 -9.09 4.48
N ARG A 44 -2.72 -9.93 5.47
CA ARG A 44 -3.29 -11.26 5.30
C ARG A 44 -4.79 -11.23 5.52
N TYR A 45 -5.56 -11.90 4.67
CA TYR A 45 -6.98 -12.15 4.94
C TYR A 45 -7.17 -13.22 6.03
N LEU A 46 -8.05 -12.94 6.98
CA LEU A 46 -8.37 -13.83 8.10
C LEU A 46 -9.84 -14.30 8.08
N GLY A 47 -10.60 -14.00 7.03
CA GLY A 47 -12.04 -14.28 6.94
C GLY A 47 -12.89 -13.06 7.26
N ASN A 48 -14.16 -13.31 7.58
CA ASN A 48 -15.13 -12.26 7.87
C ASN A 48 -15.00 -11.76 9.32
N SER A 49 -15.31 -10.48 9.52
CA SER A 49 -15.52 -9.84 10.81
C SER A 49 -16.86 -10.30 11.40
N ASP A 50 -16.84 -10.65 12.68
CA ASP A 50 -18.06 -10.93 13.47
C ASP A 50 -18.85 -9.65 13.80
N ILE A 51 -18.24 -8.48 13.56
CA ILE A 51 -18.82 -7.17 13.84
C ILE A 51 -19.21 -6.53 12.52
N GLN A 52 -20.50 -6.21 12.36
CA GLN A 52 -20.99 -5.38 11.27
C GLN A 52 -20.86 -3.91 11.67
N MET A 53 -20.12 -3.16 10.88
CA MET A 53 -19.90 -1.73 11.09
C MET A 53 -20.60 -0.96 9.97
N ASP A 54 -21.40 0.04 10.32
CA ASP A 54 -22.01 0.96 9.36
C ASP A 54 -21.08 2.14 9.08
N GLY A 55 -20.92 2.48 7.80
CA GLY A 55 -20.10 3.60 7.38
C GLY A 55 -20.00 3.75 5.87
N LEU A 56 -19.26 4.78 5.43
CA LEU A 56 -18.97 5.01 4.02
C LEU A 56 -17.67 4.28 3.64
N LEU A 57 -17.76 3.29 2.74
CA LEU A 57 -16.59 2.62 2.19
C LEU A 57 -16.03 3.45 1.05
N MET A 58 -14.73 3.76 1.10
CA MET A 58 -14.04 4.33 -0.05
C MET A 58 -13.51 3.22 -0.95
N SER A 59 -13.98 3.18 -2.18
CA SER A 59 -13.47 2.24 -3.19
C SER A 59 -12.02 2.58 -3.59
N PRO A 60 -11.21 1.56 -3.93
CA PRO A 60 -9.88 1.80 -4.48
C PRO A 60 -10.00 2.61 -5.79
N SER A 61 -9.00 3.45 -6.04
CA SER A 61 -8.87 4.22 -7.27
C SER A 61 -8.13 3.39 -8.33
N ASP A 62 -8.47 3.53 -9.61
CA ASP A 62 -7.73 2.86 -10.69
C ASP A 62 -6.35 3.50 -10.97
N LYS A 63 -6.17 4.75 -10.55
CA LYS A 63 -4.96 5.55 -10.76
C LYS A 63 -4.67 6.43 -9.54
N LEU A 64 -3.41 6.43 -9.08
CA LEU A 64 -2.96 7.33 -8.01
C LEU A 64 -2.48 8.67 -8.57
N VAL A 65 -1.73 8.65 -9.68
CA VAL A 65 -1.21 9.79 -10.48
C VAL A 65 -1.00 9.31 -11.94
N ASP A 66 -0.82 10.23 -12.89
CA ASP A 66 -0.66 9.98 -14.34
C ASP A 66 0.34 8.88 -14.72
N ASN A 67 1.34 8.60 -13.87
CA ASN A 67 2.39 7.59 -14.11
C ASN A 67 2.28 6.33 -13.23
N LEU A 68 1.30 6.25 -12.32
CA LEU A 68 1.14 5.10 -11.40
C LEU A 68 -0.30 4.58 -11.48
N SER A 69 -0.55 3.73 -12.47
CA SER A 69 -1.83 3.04 -12.67
C SER A 69 -1.86 1.69 -11.98
N ALA A 70 -3.06 1.22 -11.62
CA ALA A 70 -3.26 -0.11 -11.08
C ALA A 70 -2.77 -1.20 -12.05
N GLU A 71 -2.94 -1.00 -13.36
CA GLU A 71 -2.50 -1.93 -14.39
C GLU A 71 -0.98 -2.09 -14.43
N TYR A 72 -0.24 -0.98 -14.35
CA TYR A 72 1.23 -1.02 -14.34
C TYR A 72 1.76 -1.75 -13.11
N ILE A 73 1.29 -1.40 -11.92
CA ILE A 73 1.72 -2.05 -10.68
C ILE A 73 1.35 -3.54 -10.69
N LYS A 74 0.16 -3.90 -11.19
CA LYS A 74 -0.28 -5.29 -11.32
C LYS A 74 0.62 -6.09 -12.26
N ALA A 75 1.06 -5.50 -13.37
CA ALA A 75 1.99 -6.16 -14.28
C ALA A 75 3.33 -6.45 -13.58
N GLU A 76 3.91 -5.44 -12.93
CA GLU A 76 5.18 -5.56 -12.19
C GLU A 76 5.12 -6.64 -11.10
N LEU A 77 4.03 -6.64 -10.30
CA LEU A 77 3.79 -7.59 -9.23
C LEU A 77 3.70 -9.06 -9.68
N ASN A 78 3.24 -9.29 -10.92
CA ASN A 78 3.05 -10.63 -11.48
C ASN A 78 4.25 -11.10 -12.30
N GLU A 79 5.14 -10.19 -12.70
CA GLU A 79 6.34 -10.51 -13.48
C GLU A 79 7.54 -10.81 -12.56
N ARG A 80 7.67 -10.11 -11.43
CA ARG A 80 8.82 -10.25 -10.53
C ARG A 80 8.49 -10.04 -9.06
N ASN A 81 9.44 -10.38 -8.19
CA ASN A 81 9.37 -9.99 -6.79
C ASN A 81 9.73 -8.50 -6.64
N CYS A 82 8.76 -7.69 -6.22
CA CYS A 82 8.94 -6.26 -5.98
C CYS A 82 9.23 -5.93 -4.51
N PHE A 83 9.25 -6.91 -3.60
CA PHE A 83 9.46 -6.70 -2.17
C PHE A 83 10.94 -6.83 -1.79
N ASP A 84 11.41 -5.98 -0.87
CA ASP A 84 12.80 -5.99 -0.38
C ASP A 84 13.07 -7.00 0.76
N PHE A 85 12.12 -7.89 1.03
CA PHE A 85 12.19 -8.92 2.07
C PHE A 85 11.76 -10.29 1.53
N ASP A 86 12.10 -11.35 2.25
CA ASP A 86 11.69 -12.71 1.86
C ASP A 86 10.18 -12.88 2.07
N TYR A 87 9.44 -12.77 0.97
CA TYR A 87 7.99 -12.84 0.93
C TYR A 87 7.52 -13.67 -0.25
N LYS A 88 6.61 -14.58 0.03
CA LYS A 88 5.88 -15.37 -0.97
C LYS A 88 4.39 -15.08 -0.78
N PRO A 89 3.69 -14.54 -1.80
CA PRO A 89 2.27 -14.29 -1.71
C PRO A 89 1.48 -15.57 -1.41
N VAL A 90 0.51 -15.45 -0.50
CA VAL A 90 -0.48 -16.50 -0.22
C VAL A 90 -1.85 -16.02 -0.68
N GLU A 91 -2.72 -16.97 -1.04
CA GLU A 91 -4.11 -16.69 -1.44
C GLU A 91 -4.80 -15.77 -0.43
N GLY A 92 -5.37 -14.67 -0.92
CA GLY A 92 -6.04 -13.65 -0.12
C GLY A 92 -5.11 -12.63 0.54
N ASP A 93 -3.79 -12.67 0.31
CA ASP A 93 -2.94 -11.56 0.73
C ASP A 93 -3.32 -10.29 -0.04
N ASN A 94 -3.38 -9.16 0.66
CA ASN A 94 -3.84 -7.88 0.16
C ASN A 94 -2.76 -6.81 0.28
N LEU A 95 -2.44 -6.16 -0.84
CA LEU A 95 -1.51 -5.05 -0.92
C LEU A 95 -2.27 -3.76 -1.19
N GLU A 96 -2.12 -2.77 -0.31
CA GLU A 96 -2.66 -1.43 -0.49
C GLU A 96 -1.53 -0.42 -0.68
N ILE A 97 -1.67 0.49 -1.64
CA ILE A 97 -0.73 1.57 -1.91
C ILE A 97 -1.46 2.89 -1.76
N HIS A 98 -0.95 3.76 -0.88
CA HIS A 98 -1.59 5.00 -0.46
C HIS A 98 -0.83 6.22 -0.98
N ASN A 99 -1.57 7.21 -1.48
CA ASN A 99 -1.00 8.49 -1.92
C ASN A 99 -0.95 9.48 -0.74
N PRO A 100 0.22 10.09 -0.44
CA PRO A 100 0.37 11.02 0.68
C PRO A 100 -0.26 12.40 0.41
N LYS A 101 -0.51 12.78 -0.86
CA LYS A 101 -0.84 14.15 -1.27
C LYS A 101 -2.35 14.49 -1.33
N LYS A 102 -3.26 13.75 -0.70
CA LYS A 102 -4.70 14.10 -0.73
C LYS A 102 -5.41 13.99 0.62
N TYR A 103 -6.20 15.02 0.91
CA TYR A 103 -7.22 15.07 1.97
C TYR A 103 -8.30 13.98 1.81
N ILE A 104 -8.42 13.37 0.63
CA ILE A 104 -9.24 12.20 0.35
C ILE A 104 -8.26 11.06 0.04
N ALA A 105 -8.23 10.04 0.90
CA ALA A 105 -7.32 8.90 0.80
C ALA A 105 -7.59 8.07 -0.47
N LYS A 106 -6.98 8.47 -1.59
CA LYS A 106 -6.92 7.62 -2.78
C LYS A 106 -5.85 6.56 -2.55
N TYR A 107 -6.26 5.31 -2.71
CA TYR A 107 -5.40 4.14 -2.64
C TYR A 107 -5.68 3.23 -3.84
N ILE A 108 -4.69 2.46 -4.26
CA ILE A 108 -4.89 1.29 -5.12
C ILE A 108 -4.77 0.06 -4.22
N SER A 109 -5.55 -0.97 -4.51
CA SER A 109 -5.52 -2.23 -3.78
C SER A 109 -5.39 -3.40 -4.74
N PHE A 110 -4.68 -4.43 -4.30
CA PHE A 110 -4.53 -5.69 -5.01
C PHE A 110 -4.74 -6.86 -4.07
N ILE A 111 -5.38 -7.92 -4.53
CA ILE A 111 -5.50 -9.19 -3.80
C ILE A 111 -4.79 -10.28 -4.61
N PHE A 112 -4.02 -11.13 -3.94
CA PHE A 112 -3.43 -12.30 -4.56
C PHE A 112 -4.48 -13.40 -4.66
N ARG A 113 -4.89 -13.71 -5.89
CA ARG A 113 -5.90 -14.74 -6.20
C ARG A 113 -5.43 -15.64 -7.33
N ASP A 114 -5.62 -16.94 -7.18
CA ASP A 114 -5.31 -17.95 -8.20
C ASP A 114 -3.85 -17.83 -8.72
N GLY A 115 -2.91 -17.55 -7.81
CA GLY A 115 -1.49 -17.44 -8.13
C GLY A 115 -1.05 -16.12 -8.77
N LYS A 116 -1.91 -15.09 -8.81
CA LYS A 116 -1.59 -13.77 -9.36
C LYS A 116 -2.21 -12.62 -8.57
N TRP A 117 -1.56 -11.47 -8.58
CA TRP A 117 -2.14 -10.21 -8.09
C TRP A 117 -3.19 -9.69 -9.07
N VAL A 118 -4.38 -9.40 -8.54
CA VAL A 118 -5.48 -8.76 -9.27
C VAL A 118 -5.88 -7.45 -8.58
N ALA A 119 -6.32 -6.46 -9.35
CA ALA A 119 -6.82 -5.20 -8.79
C ALA A 119 -8.17 -5.46 -8.12
N ASP A 120 -8.19 -5.44 -6.79
CA ASP A 120 -9.33 -5.79 -5.94
C ASP A 120 -9.06 -5.31 -4.52
N SER A 121 -10.09 -5.23 -3.67
CA SER A 121 -9.98 -4.76 -2.29
C SER A 121 -10.95 -5.48 -1.36
N TYR A 122 -10.50 -5.74 -0.14
CA TYR A 122 -11.39 -6.17 0.94
C TYR A 122 -12.25 -5.02 1.46
N ASN A 123 -13.46 -5.35 1.91
CA ASN A 123 -14.35 -4.42 2.58
C ASN A 123 -13.96 -4.32 4.06
N GLY A 124 -13.39 -3.18 4.48
CA GLY A 124 -12.96 -2.97 5.86
C GLY A 124 -14.05 -3.08 6.94
N PHE A 125 -15.34 -3.18 6.57
CA PHE A 125 -16.44 -3.41 7.51
C PHE A 125 -16.81 -4.89 7.68
N ILE A 126 -16.47 -5.75 6.71
CA ILE A 126 -16.88 -7.15 6.67
C ILE A 126 -15.68 -8.08 6.69
N ASP A 127 -14.54 -7.65 6.17
CA ASP A 127 -13.35 -8.46 6.00
C ASP A 127 -12.33 -8.19 7.09
N LYS A 128 -11.90 -9.25 7.76
CA LYS A 128 -10.85 -9.21 8.77
C LYS A 128 -9.50 -9.43 8.09
N THR A 129 -8.58 -8.50 8.30
CA THR A 129 -7.22 -8.58 7.79
C THR A 129 -6.20 -8.32 8.88
N GLU A 130 -5.01 -8.92 8.77
CA GLU A 130 -3.88 -8.69 9.68
C GLU A 130 -2.69 -8.14 8.92
N LYS A 131 -2.04 -7.10 9.45
CA LYS A 131 -0.88 -6.48 8.80
C LYS A 131 0.33 -7.42 8.86
N ILE A 132 0.87 -7.76 7.70
CA ILE A 132 2.14 -8.49 7.54
C ILE A 132 3.29 -7.48 7.62
N ASN A 133 3.26 -6.45 6.76
CA ASN A 133 4.33 -5.46 6.69
C ASN A 133 3.85 -4.12 6.08
N TYR A 134 4.70 -3.11 6.09
CA TYR A 134 4.44 -1.79 5.53
C TYR A 134 5.74 -1.06 5.20
N GLY A 135 5.65 -0.02 4.35
CA GLY A 135 6.82 0.75 3.98
C GLY A 135 6.56 1.81 2.93
N GLN A 136 7.60 2.15 2.16
CA GLN A 136 7.57 3.15 1.09
C GLN A 136 7.72 2.52 -0.28
N VAL A 137 7.09 3.14 -1.29
CA VAL A 137 7.28 2.76 -2.68
C VAL A 137 8.44 3.56 -3.26
N GLU A 138 9.42 2.87 -3.83
CA GLU A 138 10.56 3.44 -4.53
C GLU A 138 10.50 3.12 -6.03
N PHE A 139 11.13 3.98 -6.83
CA PHE A 139 11.20 3.88 -8.29
C PHE A 139 12.67 3.84 -8.70
N GLU A 140 13.13 2.68 -9.16
CA GLU A 140 14.51 2.42 -9.60
C GLU A 140 14.66 2.65 -11.12
#